data_AF-A0A9Q6MUR6-F1
#
_entry.id   AF-A0A9Q6MUR6-F1
#
_cell.length_a   1.000
_cell.length_b   1.000
_cell.length_c   1.000
_cell.angle_alpha   90.00
_cell.angle_beta   90.00
_cell.angle_gamma   90.00
#
_symmetry.space_group_name_H-M   'P 1'
#
loop_
_entity.id
_entity.type
_entity.pdbx_description
1 polymer ?
#
loop_
_entity_poly.entity_id
_entity_poly.type
_entity_poly.pdbx_seq_one_letter_code
_entity_poly.pdbx_strand_id
1 'polypeptide(L)' 'MFLVSLIVFFISLVLLIYSIALLMGKDGSLFSLFTKKENALSKGQKLLIYIATIVLLLISVIGLLSTL' A
#
# COMPACT_ATOMS: atom_id res chain seq x y z
N MET A 1 -2.10 0.97 -22.23
CA MET A 1 -1.30 1.61 -21.16
C MET A 1 -2.21 2.16 -20.07
N PHE A 2 -3.18 3.02 -20.39
CA PHE A 2 -4.17 3.53 -19.44
C PHE A 2 -4.80 2.46 -18.52
N LEU A 3 -5.33 1.38 -19.08
CA LEU A 3 -5.98 0.30 -18.31
C LEU A 3 -5.02 -0.41 -17.33
N VAL A 4 -3.74 -0.53 -17.70
CA VAL A 4 -2.70 -1.09 -16.82
C VAL A 4 -2.39 -0.12 -15.68
N SER A 5 -2.18 1.17 -15.99
CA SER A 5 -1.95 2.20 -14.97
C SER A 5 -3.13 2.30 -14.00
N LEU A 6 -4.36 2.13 -14.48
CA LEU A 6 -5.58 2.12 -13.67
C LEU A 6 -5.64 0.93 -12.71
N ILE A 7 -5.31 -0.28 -13.16
CA ILE A 7 -5.25 -1.47 -12.30
C ILE A 7 -4.18 -1.29 -11.21
N VAL A 8 -2.98 -0.83 -11.61
CA VAL A 8 -1.87 -0.59 -10.67
C VAL A 8 -2.25 0.49 -9.65
N PHE A 9 -3.00 1.51 -10.04
CA PHE A 9 -3.51 2.55 -9.15
C PHE A 9 -4.45 1.97 -8.07
N PHE A 10 -5.42 1.13 -8.44
CA PHE A 10 -6.29 0.47 -7.46
C PHE A 10 -5.53 -0.45 -6.50
N ILE A 11 -4.56 -1.22 -7.00
CA ILE A 11 -3.72 -2.09 -6.17
C ILE A 11 -2.90 -1.25 -5.17
N SER A 12 -2.33 -0.13 -5.62
CA SER A 12 -1.54 0.75 -4.76
C SER A 12 -2.40 1.44 -3.69
N LEU A 13 -3.67 1.75 -3.97
CA LEU A 13 -4.61 2.21 -2.93
C LEU A 13 -4.88 1.17 -1.85
N VAL A 14 -5.13 -0.08 -2.25
CA VAL A 14 -5.37 -1.18 -1.28
C VAL A 14 -4.13 -1.41 -0.41
N LEU A 15 -2.94 -1.43 -1.02
CA LEU A 15 -1.67 -1.53 -0.30
C LEU A 15 -1.45 -0.35 0.65
N LEU A 16 -1.84 0.87 0.25
CA LEU A 16 -1.67 2.06 1.07
C LEU A 16 -2.52 1.97 2.33
N ILE A 17 -3.79 1.58 2.19
CA ILE A 17 -4.71 1.38 3.31
C ILE A 17 -4.15 0.32 4.27
N TYR A 18 -3.67 -0.80 3.73
CA TYR A 18 -3.03 -1.86 4.51
C TYR A 18 -1.78 -1.36 5.25
N SER A 19 -0.92 -0.60 4.57
CA SER A 19 0.28 -0.04 5.16
C SER A 19 -0.03 0.98 6.27
N ILE A 20 -1.06 1.80 6.11
CA ILE A 20 -1.53 2.73 7.14
C ILE A 20 -2.06 1.95 8.35
N ALA A 21 -2.85 0.89 8.14
CA ALA A 21 -3.31 0.03 9.22
C ALA A 21 -2.13 -0.61 9.98
N LEU A 22 -1.12 -1.09 9.25
CA LEU A 22 0.11 -1.66 9.79
C LEU A 22 0.90 -0.66 10.67
N LEU A 23 0.99 0.60 10.23
CA LEU A 23 1.65 1.70 10.94
C LEU A 23 0.88 2.15 12.18
N MET A 24 -0.45 2.25 12.07
CA MET A 24 -1.31 2.65 13.18
C MET A 24 -1.39 1.59 14.27
N GLY A 25 -0.91 0.37 14.03
CA GLY A 25 -1.06 -0.76 14.97
C GLY A 25 -2.53 -1.07 15.27
N LYS A 26 -3.44 -0.57 14.41
CA LYS A 26 -4.85 -0.90 14.46
C LYS A 26 -4.99 -2.19 13.68
N ASP A 27 -5.11 -3.28 14.42
CA ASP A 27 -5.60 -4.56 13.93
C ASP A 27 -7.08 -4.38 13.57
N GLY A 28 -7.37 -3.58 12.53
CA GLY A 28 -8.70 -3.46 11.98
C GLY A 28 -9.17 -4.88 11.66
N SER A 29 -10.37 -5.26 12.11
CA SER A 29 -10.85 -6.66 12.12
C SER A 29 -10.65 -7.41 10.79
N LEU A 30 -10.64 -6.70 9.66
CA LEU A 30 -10.35 -7.21 8.31
C LEU A 30 -8.89 -7.69 8.12
N PHE A 31 -7.92 -7.06 8.78
CA PHE A 31 -6.50 -7.37 8.66
C PHE A 31 -6.02 -8.38 9.70
N SER A 32 -6.76 -8.59 10.80
CA SER A 32 -6.45 -9.55 11.87
C SER A 32 -6.15 -10.99 11.38
N LEU A 33 -6.69 -11.37 10.20
CA LEU A 33 -6.41 -12.64 9.51
C LEU A 33 -4.97 -12.74 8.98
N PHE A 34 -4.34 -11.61 8.65
CA PHE A 34 -2.95 -11.51 8.21
C PHE A 34 -2.00 -11.17 9.37
N THR A 35 -2.51 -10.58 10.45
CA THR A 35 -1.71 -10.00 11.56
C THR A 35 -1.09 -11.01 12.52
N LYS A 36 -1.54 -12.28 12.53
CA LYS A 36 -0.91 -13.33 13.37
C LYS A 36 0.59 -13.51 13.14
N LYS A 37 1.12 -13.11 11.98
CA LYS A 37 2.56 -13.09 11.64
C LYS A 37 3.18 -11.69 11.55
N GLU A 38 2.38 -10.63 11.53
CA GLU A 38 2.86 -9.24 11.32
C GLU A 38 3.44 -8.58 12.57
N ASN A 39 3.20 -9.15 13.76
CA ASN A 39 3.90 -8.73 14.99
C ASN A 39 5.42 -9.02 14.96
N ALA A 40 5.93 -9.68 13.92
CA ALA A 40 7.35 -9.90 13.71
C ALA A 40 8.07 -8.76 12.94
N LEU A 41 7.33 -7.84 12.30
CA LEU A 41 7.92 -6.74 11.53
C LEU A 41 8.30 -5.56 12.43
N SER A 42 9.56 -5.13 12.34
CA SER A 42 10.04 -3.98 13.10
C SER A 42 9.39 -2.68 12.60
N LYS A 43 9.27 -1.67 13.49
CA LYS A 43 8.72 -0.34 13.12
C LYS A 43 9.37 0.24 11.86
N GLY A 44 10.68 0.05 11.69
CA GLY A 44 11.41 0.51 10.50
C GLY A 44 10.97 -0.18 9.21
N GLN A 45 10.69 -1.49 9.26
CA GLN A 45 10.20 -2.23 8.09
C GLN A 45 8.78 -1.81 7.71
N LYS A 46 7.91 -1.58 8.71
CA LYS A 46 6.55 -1.06 8.47
C LYS A 46 6.58 0.31 7.78
N LEU A 47 7.49 1.18 8.20
CA LEU A 47 7.71 2.50 7.58
C LEU A 47 8.24 2.37 6.14
N LEU A 48 9.17 1.45 5.88
CA LEU A 48 9.67 1.20 4.53
C LEU A 48 8.58 0.72 3.58
N ILE A 49 7.71 -0.20 4.03
CA ILE A 49 6.55 -0.66 3.24
C ILE A 49 5.64 0.53 2.89
N TYR A 50 5.38 1.42 3.86
CA TYR A 50 4.59 2.62 3.62
C TYR A 50 5.19 3.55 2.57
N ILE A 51 6.48 3.88 2.71
CA ILE A 51 7.18 4.75 1.77
C ILE A 51 7.20 4.13 0.37
N ALA A 52 7.50 2.83 0.27
CA ALA A 52 7.49 2.12 -1.02
C ALA A 52 6.10 2.15 -1.68
N THR A 53 5.03 2.03 -0.87
CA THR A 53 3.66 2.08 -1.37
C THR A 53 3.27 3.48 -1.86
N ILE A 54 3.72 4.54 -1.17
CA ILE A 54 3.57 5.92 -1.65
C ILE A 54 4.27 6.11 -3.00
N VAL A 55 5.52 5.66 -3.12
CA VAL A 55 6.28 5.78 -4.37
C VAL A 55 5.58 5.03 -5.50
N LEU A 56 5.06 3.83 -5.24
CA LEU A 56 4.28 3.06 -6.21
C LEU A 56 3.01 3.81 -6.65
N LEU A 57 2.32 4.46 -5.72
CA LEU A 57 1.16 5.29 -6.02
C LEU A 57 1.53 6.51 -6.88
N LEU A 58 2.64 7.17 -6.59
CA LEU A 58 3.11 8.31 -7.40
C LEU A 58 3.42 7.87 -8.84
N ILE A 59 4.08 6.74 -9.02
CA ILE A 59 4.38 6.18 -10.34
C ILE A 59 3.08 5.85 -11.09
N SER A 60 2.08 5.26 -10.41
CA SER A 60 0.81 4.93 -11.03
C SER A 60 0.00 6.18 -11.43
N VAL A 61 0.04 7.24 -10.60
CA VAL A 61 -0.58 8.53 -10.91
C VAL A 61 0.10 9.22 -12.10
N ILE A 62 1.44 9.27 -12.13
CA ILE A 62 2.19 9.81 -13.28
C ILE A 62 1.85 9.01 -14.54
N GLY A 63 1.84 7.68 -14.43
CA GLY A 63 1.49 6.79 -15.52
C GLY A 63 0.05 6.97 -16.02
N LEU A 64 -0.91 7.29 -15.15
CA LEU A 64 -2.27 7.64 -15.55
C LEU A 64 -2.29 9.00 -16.26
N LEU A 65 -1.67 10.02 -15.67
CA LEU A 65 -1.64 11.39 -16.20
C LEU A 65 -0.96 11.46 -17.58
N SER A 66 0.11 10.71 -17.79
CA SER A 66 0.81 10.64 -19.09
C SER A 66 0.05 9.84 -20.15
N THR A 67 -0.97 9.07 -19.76
CA THR A 67 -1.81 8.30 -20.70
C THR A 67 -3.18 8.91 -20.96
N LEU A 68 -3.51 10.01 -20.28
CA LEU A 68 -4.73 10.80 -20.43
C LEU A 68 -4.50 11.92 -21.45
#